data_AF-A0A1V4IB05-F1
#
_entry.id   AF-A0A1V4IB05-F1
#
_cell.length_a   1.000
_cell.length_b   1.000
_cell.length_c   1.000
_cell.angle_alpha   90.00
_cell.angle_beta   90.00
_cell.angle_gamma   90.00
#
_symmetry.space_group_name_H-M   'P 1'
#
loop_
_entity.id
_entity.type
_entity.pdbx_description
1 polymer ?
#
loop_
_entity_poly.entity_id
_entity_poly.type
_entity_poly.pdbx_seq_one_letter_code
_entity_poly.pdbx_strand_id
1 'polypeptide(L)' 'MTGPNFDMIKERFKNASLDEKIEIYTTTSGLTVDQFKELLKYFPIQHLGKLEKAMQ' A
#
# COMPACT_ATOMS: atom_id res chain seq x y z
N MET A 1 6.94 2.12 22.08
CA MET A 1 6.65 1.05 21.11
C MET A 1 6.01 1.71 19.91
N THR A 2 6.79 2.04 18.89
CA THR A 2 6.26 2.77 17.72
C THR A 2 6.82 2.09 16.49
N GLY A 3 6.25 0.92 16.17
CA GLY A 3 6.29 0.45 14.79
C GLY A 3 5.60 1.48 13.89
N PRO A 4 5.88 1.50 12.57
CA PRO A 4 5.18 2.39 11.66
C PRO A 4 3.67 2.20 11.84
N ASN A 5 2.96 3.26 12.25
CA ASN A 5 1.53 3.17 12.52
C ASN A 5 0.81 2.87 11.20
N PHE A 6 0.36 1.62 11.06
CA PHE A 6 -0.40 1.16 9.91
C PHE A 6 -1.56 2.11 9.59
N ASP A 7 -2.22 2.68 10.59
CA ASP A 7 -3.27 3.68 10.41
C ASP A 7 -2.81 4.92 9.64
N MET A 8 -1.60 5.44 9.90
CA MET A 8 -1.05 6.57 9.15
C MET A 8 -0.75 6.19 7.70
N ILE A 9 -0.17 5.00 7.49
CA ILE A 9 0.12 4.48 6.15
C ILE A 9 -1.19 4.26 5.38
N LYS A 10 -2.20 3.72 6.04
CA LYS A 10 -3.53 3.46 5.48
C LYS A 10 -4.25 4.74 5.10
N GLU A 11 -4.21 5.75 5.96
CA GLU A 11 -4.80 7.06 5.67
C GLU A 11 -4.08 7.73 4.50
N ARG A 12 -2.74 7.72 4.50
CA ARG A 12 -1.94 8.24 3.38
C ARG A 12 -2.24 7.48 2.09
N PHE A 13 -2.28 6.15 2.14
CA PHE A 13 -2.58 5.30 0.99
C PHE A 13 -3.98 5.54 0.43
N LYS A 14 -4.98 5.79 1.28
CA LYS A 14 -6.35 6.10 0.82
C LYS A 14 -6.41 7.41 0.05
N ASN A 15 -5.74 8.44 0.55
CA ASN A 15 -5.73 9.79 -0.03
C ASN A 15 -4.70 9.97 -1.17
N ALA A 16 -3.74 9.07 -1.28
CA ALA A 16 -2.69 9.08 -2.30
C ALA A 16 -3.24 8.80 -3.72
N SER A 17 -2.52 9.32 -4.72
CA SER A 17 -2.76 9.01 -6.14
C SER A 17 -2.36 7.56 -6.48
N LEU A 18 -2.70 7.07 -7.68
CA LEU A 18 -2.37 5.69 -8.09
C LEU A 18 -0.87 5.39 -8.00
N ASP A 19 -0.04 6.29 -8.52
CA ASP A 19 1.42 6.15 -8.51
C ASP A 19 1.98 6.21 -7.09
N GLU A 20 1.48 7.14 -6.26
CA GLU A 20 1.86 7.23 -4.84
C GLU A 20 1.42 5.99 -4.06
N LYS A 21 0.24 5.41 -4.35
CA LYS A 21 -0.19 4.15 -3.73
C LYS A 21 0.82 3.03 -4.06
N ILE A 22 1.29 2.95 -5.30
CA ILE A 22 2.31 1.97 -5.71
C ILE A 22 3.61 2.23 -4.95
N GLU A 23 4.07 3.47 -4.88
CA GLU A 23 5.27 3.85 -4.11
C GLU A 23 5.13 3.49 -2.63
N ILE A 24 4.03 3.88 -1.98
CA ILE A 24 3.77 3.55 -0.57
C ILE A 24 3.78 2.03 -0.39
N TYR A 25 3.16 1.28 -1.30
CA TYR A 25 3.11 -0.17 -1.20
C TYR A 25 4.48 -0.84 -1.36
N THR A 26 5.32 -0.36 -2.29
CA THR A 26 6.64 -0.94 -2.56
C THR A 26 7.72 -0.47 -1.59
N THR A 27 7.60 0.75 -1.06
CA THR A 27 8.55 1.33 -0.09
C THR A 27 8.22 0.97 1.34
N THR A 28 6.94 0.72 1.66
CA THR A 28 6.56 0.35 3.02
C THR A 28 7.03 -1.07 3.32
N SER A 29 7.99 -1.18 4.23
CA SER A 29 8.47 -2.44 4.78
C SER A 29 7.97 -2.61 6.21
N GLY A 30 7.78 -3.85 6.66
CA GLY A 30 7.39 -4.16 8.04
C GLY A 30 5.89 -4.17 8.32
N LEU A 31 5.04 -4.13 7.28
CA LEU A 31 3.62 -4.46 7.42
C LEU A 31 3.42 -5.98 7.38
N THR A 32 2.41 -6.47 8.11
CA THR A 32 1.98 -7.87 8.01
C THR A 32 1.17 -8.09 6.73
N VAL A 33 1.05 -9.37 6.32
CA VAL A 33 0.25 -9.76 5.16
C VAL A 33 -1.18 -9.24 5.25
N ASP A 34 -1.81 -9.27 6.43
CA ASP A 34 -3.16 -8.74 6.63
C ASP A 34 -3.26 -7.22 6.45
N GLN A 35 -2.24 -6.48 6.89
CA GLN A 35 -2.15 -5.03 6.67
C GLN A 35 -1.98 -4.69 5.19
N PHE A 36 -1.15 -5.45 4.46
CA PHE A 36 -1.04 -5.31 3.01
C PHE A 36 -2.37 -5.63 2.29
N LYS A 37 -3.07 -6.69 2.69
CA LYS A 37 -4.39 -7.04 2.14
C LYS A 37 -5.41 -5.92 2.37
N GLU A 38 -5.39 -5.30 3.55
CA GLU A 38 -6.24 -4.13 3.86
C GLU A 38 -5.93 -2.93 2.94
N LEU A 39 -4.66 -2.65 2.63
CA LEU A 39 -4.30 -1.59 1.67
C LEU A 39 -4.81 -1.93 0.27
N LEU A 40 -4.64 -3.18 -0.18
CA LEU A 40 -5.08 -3.64 -1.50
C LEU A 40 -6.59 -3.47 -1.72
N LYS A 41 -7.42 -3.55 -0.67
CA LYS A 41 -8.87 -3.29 -0.77
C LYS A 41 -9.20 -1.86 -1.25
N TYR A 42 -8.31 -0.91 -0.97
CA TYR A 42 -8.46 0.50 -1.40
C TYR A 42 -7.70 0.79 -2.70
N PHE A 43 -7.10 -0.23 -3.31
CA PHE A 43 -6.42 -0.13 -4.59
C PHE A 43 -7.35 -0.59 -5.71
N PRO A 44 -7.47 0.18 -6.80
CA PRO A 44 -8.31 -0.19 -7.92
C PRO A 44 -7.79 -1.47 -8.60
N ILE A 45 -8.61 -2.54 -8.58
CA ILE A 45 -8.27 -3.87 -9.13
C ILE A 45 -7.73 -3.81 -10.57
N GLN A 46 -8.27 -2.91 -11.40
CA GLN A 46 -7.83 -2.70 -12.79
C GLN A 46 -6.36 -2.30 -12.93
N HIS A 47 -5.74 -1.77 -11.87
CA HIS A 47 -4.35 -1.35 -11.86
C HIS A 47 -3.45 -2.29 -11.06
N LEU A 48 -3.96 -3.41 -10.54
CA LEU A 48 -3.15 -4.39 -9.79
C LEU A 48 -1.94 -4.87 -10.61
N GLY A 49 -2.11 -5.08 -11.91
CA GLY A 49 -0.99 -5.46 -12.78
C GLY A 49 0.13 -4.41 -12.85
N LYS A 50 -0.14 -3.12 -12.57
CA LYS A 50 0.93 -2.10 -12.43
C LYS A 50 1.67 -2.26 -11.11
N LEU A 51 0.95 -2.59 -10.04
CA LEU A 51 1.52 -2.85 -8.73
C LEU A 51 2.45 -4.08 -8.78
N GLU A 52 1.98 -5.18 -9.37
CA GLU A 52 2.78 -6.41 -9.54
C GLU A 52 4.05 -6.15 -10.35
N LYS A 53 3.97 -5.37 -11.43
CA LYS A 53 5.15 -4.98 -12.22
C LYS A 53 6.16 -4.13 -11.44
N ALA A 54 5.72 -3.34 -10.48
CA ALA A 54 6.61 -2.52 -9.65
C ALA A 54 7.28 -3.32 -8.52
N MET A 55 6.78 -4.52 -8.21
CA MET A 55 7.37 -5.44 -7.23
C MET A 55 8.29 -6.49 -7.86
N GLN A 56 8.27 -6.61 -9.19
CA GLN A 56 9.10 -7.54 -9.97
C GLN A 56 10.54 -7.05 -10.11
#